data_AF-A0A3L7ST88-F1
#
_entry.id   AF-A0A3L7ST88-F1
#
_cell.length_a   1.000
_cell.length_b   1.000
_cell.length_c   1.000
_cell.angle_alpha   90.00
_cell.angle_beta   90.00
_cell.angle_gamma   90.00
#
_symmetry.space_group_name_H-M   'P 1'
#
loop_
_entity.id
_entity.type
_entity.pdbx_description
1 polymer ?
#
loop_
_entity_poly.entity_id
_entity_poly.type
_entity_poly.pdbx_seq_one_letter_code
_entity_poly.pdbx_strand_id
1 'polypeptide(L)'
;ERAGFVLVVVTNQAGVARGYFPESQVGVIHRHLEDEFARRGVAISSWKFCPHHPTEGEGTYKVACDCRKPSPGMLLQAAKELNLDLPRSFMLGDKRSDLEAGSRAGCRTVLVRTGHGAEEEPGILPGLTGFLGASDSLTDAARLILRAAERDAPTLNHLRALA
;
A
#
# COMPACT_ATOMS: atom_id res chain seq x y z
N GLU A 1 13.03 8.81 12.22
CA GLU A 1 12.37 10.14 12.24
C GLU A 1 11.05 10.06 11.47
N ARG A 2 9.99 10.75 11.92
CA ARG A 2 8.65 10.69 11.31
C ARG A 2 8.58 11.73 10.18
N ALA A 3 8.68 11.31 8.93
CA ALA A 3 8.60 12.20 7.75
C ALA A 3 7.17 12.69 7.43
N GLY A 4 6.29 12.77 8.43
CA GLY A 4 4.90 13.23 8.28
C GLY A 4 3.95 12.27 7.56
N PHE A 5 4.40 11.07 7.18
CA PHE A 5 3.54 10.08 6.53
C PHE A 5 2.62 9.35 7.51
N VAL A 6 1.41 9.10 7.05
CA VAL A 6 0.44 8.20 7.66
C VAL A 6 0.63 6.81 7.06
N LEU A 7 0.73 5.77 7.91
CA LEU A 7 0.93 4.40 7.46
C LEU A 7 -0.41 3.66 7.40
N VAL A 8 -0.71 3.08 6.24
CA VAL A 8 -1.92 2.29 5.99
C VAL A 8 -1.53 0.95 5.38
N VAL A 9 -2.09 -0.14 5.90
CA VAL A 9 -1.93 -1.48 5.31
C VAL A 9 -3.17 -1.80 4.48
N VAL A 10 -2.99 -2.18 3.22
CA VAL A 10 -4.08 -2.66 2.33
C VAL A 10 -3.73 -4.03 1.75
N THR A 11 -4.56 -5.05 1.97
CA THR A 11 -4.20 -6.44 1.62
C THR A 11 -5.34 -7.26 1.00
N ASN A 12 -5.03 -8.07 0.00
CA ASN A 12 -5.98 -9.05 -0.55
C ASN A 12 -5.89 -10.34 0.27
N GLN A 13 -6.95 -10.73 0.97
CA GLN A 13 -7.04 -11.94 1.81
C GLN A 13 -7.95 -12.98 1.15
N ALA A 14 -7.59 -13.40 -0.07
CA ALA A 14 -8.36 -14.34 -0.89
C ALA A 14 -8.55 -15.73 -0.25
N GLY A 15 -7.74 -16.07 0.77
CA GLY A 15 -7.89 -17.30 1.53
C GLY A 15 -9.25 -17.42 2.23
N VAL A 16 -9.89 -16.27 2.54
CA VAL A 16 -11.27 -16.24 3.07
C VAL A 16 -12.25 -16.76 2.03
N ALA A 17 -12.27 -16.18 0.82
CA ALA A 17 -13.12 -16.68 -0.26
C ALA A 17 -12.88 -18.15 -0.59
N ARG A 18 -11.61 -18.57 -0.59
CA ARG A 18 -11.20 -19.94 -0.89
C ARG A 18 -11.49 -20.94 0.23
N GLY A 19 -12.01 -20.49 1.38
CA GLY A 19 -12.31 -21.35 2.53
C GLY A 19 -11.07 -21.88 3.26
N TYR A 20 -9.90 -21.31 3.04
CA TYR A 20 -8.66 -21.72 3.73
C TYR A 20 -8.67 -21.34 5.20
N PHE A 21 -9.37 -20.25 5.54
CA PHE A 21 -9.57 -19.78 6.91
C PHE A 21 -10.80 -18.86 6.99
N PRO A 22 -11.46 -18.74 8.16
CA PRO A 22 -12.57 -17.81 8.35
C PRO A 22 -12.09 -16.36 8.38
N GLU A 23 -12.97 -15.41 8.03
CA GLU A 23 -12.67 -13.97 8.06
C GLU A 23 -12.17 -13.50 9.44
N SER A 24 -12.71 -14.07 10.53
CA SER A 24 -12.28 -13.75 11.90
C SER A 24 -10.79 -13.92 12.14
N GLN A 25 -10.13 -14.84 11.43
CA GLN A 25 -8.69 -15.08 11.54
C GLN A 25 -7.86 -13.91 10.97
N VAL A 26 -8.38 -13.18 9.98
CA VAL A 26 -7.73 -11.96 9.47
C VAL A 26 -7.62 -10.91 10.57
N GLY A 27 -8.71 -10.72 11.33
CA GLY A 27 -8.74 -9.77 12.45
C GLY A 27 -7.78 -10.14 13.59
N VAL A 28 -7.59 -11.44 13.85
CA VAL A 28 -6.62 -11.93 14.84
C VAL A 28 -5.19 -11.63 14.38
N ILE A 29 -4.87 -11.89 13.11
CA ILE A 29 -3.53 -11.63 12.55
C ILE A 29 -3.24 -10.13 12.54
N HIS A 30 -4.19 -9.29 12.11
CA HIS A 30 -4.00 -7.84 12.10
C HIS A 30 -3.71 -7.29 13.49
N ARG A 31 -4.46 -7.74 14.52
CA ARG A 31 -4.22 -7.33 15.91
C ARG A 31 -2.84 -7.75 16.41
N HIS A 32 -2.43 -8.98 16.11
CA HIS A 32 -1.09 -9.46 16.46
C HIS A 32 0.01 -8.60 15.82
N LEU A 33 -0.14 -8.25 14.53
CA LEU A 33 0.82 -7.39 13.83
C LEU A 33 0.80 -5.96 14.37
N GLU A 34 -0.37 -5.41 14.68
CA GLU A 34 -0.53 -4.10 15.30
C GLU A 34 0.20 -4.03 16.64
N ASP A 35 0.06 -5.04 17.49
CA ASP A 35 0.79 -5.14 18.77
C ASP A 35 2.32 -5.22 18.56
N GLU A 36 2.76 -5.98 17.56
CA GLU A 36 4.19 -6.10 17.20
C GLU A 36 4.76 -4.77 16.70
N PHE A 37 4.02 -4.01 15.89
CA PHE A 37 4.44 -2.68 15.45
C PHE A 37 4.42 -1.68 16.59
N ALA A 38 3.40 -1.71 17.44
CA ALA A 38 3.27 -0.83 18.60
C ALA A 38 4.43 -1.04 19.60
N ARG A 39 4.84 -2.29 19.85
CA ARG A 39 6.04 -2.62 20.65
C ARG A 39 7.33 -1.96 20.13
N ARG A 40 7.38 -1.65 18.83
CA ARG A 40 8.52 -1.00 18.17
C ARG A 40 8.30 0.51 17.94
N GLY A 41 7.24 1.09 18.53
CA GLY A 41 6.90 2.51 18.41
C GLY A 41 6.37 2.92 17.02
N VAL A 42 5.94 1.94 16.22
CA VAL A 42 5.33 2.16 14.90
C VAL A 42 3.81 2.06 15.03
N ALA A 43 3.11 3.11 14.60
CA ALA A 43 1.66 3.13 14.56
C ALA A 43 1.18 2.96 13.12
N ILE A 44 0.35 1.95 12.87
CA ILE A 44 -0.40 1.80 11.62
C ILE A 44 -1.76 2.46 11.83
N SER A 45 -2.09 3.45 11.01
CA SER A 45 -3.28 4.27 11.19
C SER A 45 -4.55 3.61 10.66
N SER A 46 -4.43 2.67 9.72
CA SER A 46 -5.57 1.89 9.25
C SER A 46 -5.13 0.58 8.61
N TRP A 47 -5.94 -0.46 8.81
CA TRP A 47 -5.80 -1.77 8.20
C TRP A 47 -7.03 -2.03 7.33
N LYS A 48 -6.82 -2.22 6.02
CA LYS A 48 -7.85 -2.58 5.05
C LYS A 48 -7.54 -3.95 4.46
N PHE A 49 -8.57 -4.77 4.33
CA PHE A 49 -8.43 -6.03 3.60
C PHE A 49 -9.63 -6.31 2.72
N CYS A 50 -9.40 -7.09 1.67
CA CYS A 50 -10.45 -7.65 0.83
C CYS A 50 -10.52 -9.17 1.02
N PRO A 51 -11.63 -9.72 1.56
CA PRO A 51 -11.81 -11.18 1.67
C PRO A 51 -12.26 -11.84 0.35
N HIS A 52 -12.69 -11.04 -0.63
CA HIS A 52 -13.37 -11.52 -1.84
C HIS A 52 -12.43 -12.06 -2.93
N HIS A 53 -13.00 -12.90 -3.80
CA HIS A 53 -12.40 -13.32 -5.07
C HIS A 53 -13.47 -13.38 -6.18
N PRO A 54 -13.20 -12.88 -7.40
CA PRO A 54 -14.23 -12.79 -8.44
C PRO A 54 -14.71 -14.15 -8.96
N THR A 55 -13.83 -15.16 -8.98
CA THR A 55 -14.08 -16.44 -9.66
C THR A 55 -13.79 -17.71 -8.84
N GLU A 56 -13.06 -17.60 -7.74
CA GLU A 56 -12.57 -18.76 -6.96
C GLU A 56 -13.16 -18.70 -5.56
N GLY A 57 -13.32 -19.86 -4.92
CA GLY A 57 -13.96 -19.98 -3.62
C GLY A 57 -15.46 -20.26 -3.70
N GLU A 58 -16.14 -20.11 -2.57
CA GLU A 58 -17.57 -20.44 -2.41
C GLU A 58 -18.29 -19.42 -1.50
N GLY A 59 -19.61 -19.39 -1.56
CA GLY A 59 -20.45 -18.54 -0.71
C GLY A 59 -20.37 -17.05 -1.03
N THR A 60 -20.62 -16.23 -0.01
CA THR A 60 -20.78 -14.76 -0.14
C THR A 60 -19.49 -14.04 -0.54
N TYR A 61 -18.32 -14.66 -0.34
CA TYR A 61 -17.03 -14.05 -0.67
C TYR A 61 -16.59 -14.29 -2.12
N LYS A 62 -17.22 -15.22 -2.85
CA LYS A 62 -17.00 -15.40 -4.29
C LYS A 62 -17.83 -14.37 -5.07
N VAL A 63 -17.31 -13.15 -5.16
CA VAL A 63 -17.99 -12.02 -5.78
C VAL A 63 -16.97 -11.03 -6.34
N ALA A 64 -17.33 -10.36 -7.43
CA ALA A 64 -16.60 -9.18 -7.88
C ALA A 64 -16.83 -8.02 -6.90
N CYS A 65 -15.79 -7.26 -6.60
CA CYS A 65 -15.89 -6.16 -5.64
C CYS A 65 -14.91 -5.03 -5.98
N ASP A 66 -15.16 -3.86 -5.40
CA ASP A 66 -14.32 -2.68 -5.61
C ASP A 66 -13.11 -2.62 -4.66
N CYS A 67 -13.08 -3.46 -3.62
CA CYS A 67 -11.98 -3.47 -2.66
C CYS A 67 -10.80 -4.34 -3.07
N ARG A 68 -11.00 -5.40 -3.87
CA ARG A 68 -9.91 -6.29 -4.29
C ARG A 68 -8.96 -5.57 -5.24
N LYS A 69 -7.68 -5.46 -4.87
CA LYS A 69 -6.64 -4.95 -5.79
C LYS A 69 -6.60 -5.84 -7.04
N PRO A 70 -6.61 -5.29 -8.27
CA PRO A 70 -6.20 -3.93 -8.64
C PRO A 70 -7.27 -2.82 -8.53
N SER A 71 -8.47 -3.10 -8.02
CA SER A 71 -9.42 -2.01 -7.73
C SER A 71 -8.92 -1.13 -6.58
N PRO A 72 -9.12 0.21 -6.64
CA PRO A 72 -8.56 1.14 -5.67
C PRO A 72 -9.40 1.28 -4.39
N GLY A 73 -10.49 0.53 -4.23
CA GLY A 73 -11.50 0.80 -3.19
C GLY A 73 -10.95 0.84 -1.76
N MET A 74 -10.01 -0.05 -1.40
CA MET A 74 -9.37 -0.01 -0.08
C MET A 74 -8.58 1.30 0.16
N LEU A 75 -7.89 1.80 -0.86
CA LEU A 75 -7.12 3.04 -0.78
C LEU A 75 -8.04 4.26 -0.67
N LEU A 76 -9.10 4.30 -1.49
CA LEU A 76 -10.11 5.37 -1.45
C LEU A 76 -10.83 5.41 -0.10
N GLN A 77 -11.14 4.25 0.46
CA GLN A 77 -11.74 4.15 1.79
C GLN A 77 -10.80 4.71 2.86
N ALA A 78 -9.53 4.28 2.87
CA ALA A 78 -8.55 4.79 3.83
C ALA A 78 -8.31 6.30 3.69
N ALA A 79 -8.27 6.81 2.45
CA ALA A 79 -8.14 8.24 2.20
C ALA A 79 -9.30 9.05 2.75
N LYS A 80 -10.54 8.55 2.58
CA LYS A 80 -11.73 9.21 3.15
C LYS A 80 -11.71 9.20 4.67
N GLU A 81 -11.37 8.08 5.29
CA GLU A 81 -11.38 7.94 6.76
C GLU A 81 -10.30 8.77 7.44
N LEU A 82 -9.13 8.88 6.83
CA LEU A 82 -7.95 9.55 7.41
C LEU A 82 -7.64 10.92 6.78
N ASN A 83 -8.51 11.40 5.87
CA ASN A 83 -8.33 12.63 5.10
C ASN A 83 -6.97 12.70 4.39
N LEU A 84 -6.60 11.63 3.66
CA LEU A 84 -5.31 11.52 2.97
C LEU A 84 -5.34 12.18 1.59
N ASP A 85 -4.25 12.85 1.24
CA ASP A 85 -3.98 13.35 -0.11
C ASP A 85 -3.34 12.24 -0.95
N LEU A 86 -4.15 11.51 -1.73
CA LEU A 86 -3.71 10.39 -2.56
C LEU A 86 -2.65 10.78 -3.61
N PRO A 87 -2.78 11.90 -4.35
CA PRO A 87 -1.72 12.42 -5.21
C PRO A 87 -0.34 12.59 -4.54
N ARG A 88 -0.31 12.90 -3.23
CA ARG A 88 0.91 13.00 -2.42
C ARG A 88 1.27 11.71 -1.67
N SER A 89 0.49 10.65 -1.87
CA SER A 89 0.66 9.36 -1.21
C SER A 89 1.40 8.37 -2.12
N PHE A 90 1.91 7.31 -1.48
CA PHE A 90 2.69 6.28 -2.13
C PHE A 90 2.08 4.91 -1.83
N MET A 91 1.92 4.08 -2.86
CA MET A 91 1.53 2.68 -2.73
C MET A 91 2.75 1.81 -2.97
N LEU A 92 3.11 1.00 -1.97
CA LEU A 92 4.18 0.01 -2.07
C LEU A 92 3.56 -1.37 -2.18
N GLY A 93 4.10 -2.21 -3.05
CA GLY A 93 3.67 -3.60 -3.17
C GLY A 93 4.65 -4.42 -3.98
N ASP A 94 4.47 -5.73 -3.93
CA ASP A 94 5.28 -6.72 -4.64
C ASP A 94 4.57 -7.29 -5.87
N LYS A 95 3.30 -6.93 -6.10
CA LYS A 95 2.51 -7.42 -7.23
C LYS A 95 2.09 -6.29 -8.15
N ARG A 96 1.89 -6.59 -9.43
CA ARG A 96 1.30 -5.64 -10.39
C ARG A 96 -0.02 -5.08 -9.88
N SER A 97 -0.85 -5.92 -9.27
CA SER A 97 -2.16 -5.52 -8.74
C SER A 97 -2.06 -4.40 -7.69
N ASP A 98 -0.97 -4.36 -6.92
CA ASP A 98 -0.75 -3.32 -5.92
C ASP A 98 -0.47 -1.98 -6.57
N LEU A 99 0.41 -1.99 -7.58
CA LEU A 99 0.77 -0.78 -8.29
C LEU A 99 -0.40 -0.27 -9.14
N GLU A 100 -1.18 -1.15 -9.76
CA GLU A 100 -2.41 -0.76 -10.47
C GLU A 100 -3.45 -0.14 -9.54
N ALA A 101 -3.65 -0.70 -8.34
CA ALA A 101 -4.54 -0.11 -7.36
C ALA A 101 -4.05 1.30 -6.94
N GLY A 102 -2.76 1.44 -6.67
CA GLY A 102 -2.15 2.74 -6.36
C GLY A 102 -2.32 3.75 -7.48
N SER A 103 -1.98 3.36 -8.71
CA SER A 103 -2.10 4.20 -9.90
C SER A 103 -3.55 4.66 -10.14
N ARG A 104 -4.52 3.73 -10.04
CA ARG A 104 -5.96 4.04 -10.18
C ARG A 104 -6.49 4.93 -9.06
N ALA A 105 -5.89 4.87 -7.86
CA ALA A 105 -6.20 5.77 -6.75
C ALA A 105 -5.53 7.14 -6.90
N GLY A 106 -4.65 7.33 -7.88
CA GLY A 106 -3.85 8.56 -8.07
C GLY A 106 -2.59 8.62 -7.21
N CYS A 107 -2.22 7.53 -6.53
CA CYS A 107 -0.96 7.45 -5.78
C CYS A 107 0.22 7.28 -6.73
N ARG A 108 1.39 7.68 -6.24
CA ARG A 108 2.67 7.23 -6.81
C ARG A 108 2.94 5.81 -6.34
N THR A 109 3.64 5.00 -7.12
CA THR A 109 3.82 3.57 -6.84
C THR A 109 5.28 3.17 -6.83
N VAL A 110 5.63 2.25 -5.93
CA VAL A 110 6.97 1.66 -5.82
C VAL A 110 6.84 0.15 -5.75
N LEU A 111 7.54 -0.56 -6.63
CA LEU A 111 7.64 -2.01 -6.55
C LEU A 111 8.74 -2.38 -5.54
N VAL A 112 8.46 -3.32 -4.64
CA VAL A 112 9.51 -3.95 -3.83
C VAL A 112 9.79 -5.35 -4.33
N ARG A 113 11.06 -5.69 -4.55
CA ARG A 113 11.49 -6.98 -5.11
C ARG A 113 11.38 -8.15 -4.12
N THR A 114 11.16 -7.85 -2.83
CA THR A 114 10.77 -8.86 -1.83
C THR A 114 9.43 -9.50 -2.19
N GLY A 115 9.21 -10.76 -1.82
CA GLY A 115 7.98 -11.46 -2.18
C GLY A 115 7.97 -11.79 -3.67
N HIS A 116 6.93 -11.38 -4.38
CA HIS A 116 6.76 -11.64 -5.81
C HIS A 116 7.36 -10.58 -6.74
N GLY A 117 7.89 -9.48 -6.19
CA GLY A 117 8.22 -8.30 -7.00
C GLY A 117 9.34 -8.52 -8.02
N ALA A 118 10.34 -9.34 -7.71
CA ALA A 118 11.39 -9.67 -8.66
C ALA A 118 10.85 -10.40 -9.92
N GLU A 119 9.82 -11.23 -9.75
CA GLU A 119 9.16 -11.97 -10.84
C GLU A 119 8.22 -11.06 -11.63
N GLU A 120 7.58 -10.10 -10.97
CA GLU A 120 6.62 -9.16 -11.57
C GLU A 120 7.30 -8.01 -12.32
N GLU A 121 8.48 -7.56 -11.88
CA GLU A 121 9.20 -6.38 -12.40
C GLU A 121 9.34 -6.34 -13.93
N PRO A 122 9.75 -7.44 -14.62
CA PRO A 122 9.88 -7.43 -16.07
C PRO A 122 8.57 -7.09 -16.80
N GLY A 123 7.42 -7.42 -16.21
CA GLY A 123 6.11 -7.17 -16.78
C GLY A 123 5.57 -5.76 -16.50
N ILE A 124 6.12 -5.04 -15.54
CA ILE A 124 5.55 -3.76 -15.04
C ILE A 124 5.74 -2.61 -16.05
N LEU A 125 6.56 -2.80 -17.09
CA LEU A 125 6.91 -1.77 -18.07
C LEU A 125 6.38 -2.05 -19.49
N PRO A 126 6.07 -1.00 -20.30
CA PRO A 126 5.88 0.42 -19.96
C PRO A 126 4.39 0.82 -19.97
N GLY A 127 3.92 1.57 -18.96
CA GLY A 127 2.57 2.17 -19.01
C GLY A 127 1.90 2.53 -17.68
N LEU A 128 2.49 2.17 -16.53
CA LEU A 128 1.86 2.46 -15.25
C LEU A 128 2.11 3.91 -14.79
N THR A 129 1.05 4.74 -14.84
CA THR A 129 1.09 6.13 -14.37
C THR A 129 1.49 6.19 -12.90
N GLY A 130 2.45 7.07 -12.58
CA GLY A 130 2.91 7.29 -11.20
C GLY A 130 3.94 6.29 -10.68
N PHE A 131 4.42 5.35 -11.52
CA PHE A 131 5.48 4.42 -11.13
C PHE A 131 6.83 5.11 -10.95
N LEU A 132 7.40 5.02 -9.74
CA LEU A 132 8.68 5.64 -9.39
C LEU A 132 9.88 4.73 -9.60
N GLY A 133 9.65 3.42 -9.68
CA GLY A 133 10.70 2.42 -9.85
C GLY A 133 10.54 1.25 -8.90
N ALA A 134 11.48 0.32 -9.02
CA ALA A 134 11.60 -0.83 -8.16
C ALA A 134 12.72 -0.64 -7.12
N SER A 135 12.61 -1.33 -5.99
CA SER A 135 13.56 -1.30 -4.87
C SER A 135 13.75 -2.69 -4.30
N ASP A 136 14.92 -2.99 -3.75
CA ASP A 136 15.25 -4.34 -3.27
C ASP A 136 14.54 -4.70 -1.96
N SER A 137 14.14 -3.69 -1.18
CA SER A 137 13.49 -3.88 0.13
C SER A 137 12.53 -2.75 0.47
N LEU A 138 11.69 -2.94 1.49
CA LEU A 138 10.88 -1.87 2.08
C LEU A 138 11.73 -0.70 2.60
N THR A 139 12.95 -0.98 3.07
CA THR A 139 13.87 0.06 3.55
C THR A 139 14.36 0.93 2.39
N ASP A 140 14.69 0.32 1.26
CA ASP A 140 15.14 1.05 0.07
C ASP A 140 13.98 1.82 -0.57
N ALA A 141 12.79 1.23 -0.60
CA ALA A 141 11.58 1.92 -1.04
C ALA A 141 11.26 3.14 -0.15
N ALA A 142 11.41 3.03 1.18
CA ALA A 142 11.23 4.16 2.08
C ALA A 142 12.23 5.30 1.77
N ARG A 143 13.51 4.98 1.52
CA ARG A 143 14.51 5.98 1.12
C ARG A 143 14.16 6.65 -0.21
N LEU A 144 13.66 5.88 -1.18
CA LEU A 144 13.21 6.40 -2.47
C LEU A 144 12.06 7.39 -2.30
N ILE A 145 11.07 7.03 -1.46
CA ILE A 145 9.90 7.87 -1.15
C ILE A 145 10.31 9.17 -0.47
N LEU A 146 11.20 9.11 0.52
CA LEU A 146 11.68 10.32 1.21
C LEU A 146 12.35 11.29 0.24
N ARG A 147 13.27 10.80 -0.61
CA ARG A 147 13.92 11.62 -1.65
C ARG A 147 12.93 12.17 -2.68
N ALA A 148 11.88 11.41 -3.00
CA ALA A 148 10.84 11.83 -3.92
C ALA A 148 9.98 12.95 -3.31
N ALA A 149 9.59 12.82 -2.05
CA ALA A 149 8.80 13.80 -1.33
C ALA A 149 9.56 15.12 -1.06
N GLU A 150 10.86 15.05 -0.78
CA GLU A 150 11.73 16.24 -0.64
C GLU A 150 11.80 17.06 -1.92
N ARG A 151 11.82 16.41 -3.10
CA ARG A 151 11.84 17.09 -4.40
C ARG A 151 10.53 17.82 -4.70
N ASP A 152 9.41 17.26 -4.29
CA ASP A 152 8.09 17.85 -4.48
C ASP A 152 7.80 19.01 -3.49
N ALA A 153 8.64 19.17 -2.47
CA ALA A 153 8.61 20.27 -1.52
C ALA A 153 9.80 21.22 -1.76
N PRO A 154 9.86 21.96 -2.90
CA PRO A 154 10.92 22.93 -3.13
C PRO A 154 10.85 23.97 -2.01
N THR A 155 11.89 23.94 -1.21
CA THR A 155 11.99 24.46 0.14
C THR A 155 11.60 25.93 0.34
N LEU A 156 10.94 26.19 1.48
CA LEU A 156 11.00 27.42 2.29
C LEU A 156 12.41 27.67 2.90
N ASN A 157 13.49 27.15 2.32
CA ASN A 157 14.86 27.19 2.87
C ASN A 157 15.68 28.42 2.44
N HIS A 158 15.09 29.40 1.75
CA HIS A 158 15.77 30.66 1.49
C HIS A 158 15.83 31.63 2.69
N LEU A 159 15.32 31.26 3.87
CA LEU A 159 15.26 32.15 5.04
C LEU A 159 15.99 31.66 6.31
N ARG A 160 16.89 30.68 6.24
CA ARG A 160 17.65 30.21 7.43
C ARG A 160 19.17 30.24 7.34
N ALA A 161 19.73 31.17 6.57
CA ALA A 161 21.15 31.50 6.65
C ALA A 161 21.32 33.03 6.73
N LEU A 162 20.84 33.64 7.82
CA LEU A 162 21.27 34.94 8.33
C LEU A 162 20.89 34.99 9.83
N ALA A 163 21.78 34.46 10.67
CA ALA A 163 22.11 34.86 12.04
C ALA A 163 23.22 33.94 12.56
#